data_AF-A0A6G2DF74-F1
#
_entry.id   AF-A0A6G2DF74-F1
#
_cell.length_a   1.000
_cell.length_b   1.000
_cell.length_c   1.000
_cell.angle_alpha   90.00
_cell.angle_beta   90.00
_cell.angle_gamma   90.00
#
_symmetry.space_group_name_H-M   'P 1'
#
loop_
_entity.id
_entity.type
_entity.pdbx_description
1 polymer ?
#
loop_
_entity_poly.entity_id
_entity_poly.type
_entity_poly.pdbx_seq_one_letter_code
_entity_poly.pdbx_strand_id
1 'polypeptide(L)' 'MRWDYGQIFKEIRKSKGLTQQDVCGQVIHRTTLTNIEHGKVIPSFENMVFLLEQIDMSLAEFKYICNEYHPSKRRDIIV' A
#
# COMPACT_ATOMS: atom_id res chain seq x y z
N MET A 1 -14.64 -9.26 -0.97
CA MET A 1 -13.38 -9.05 -0.24
C MET A 1 -12.48 -8.17 -1.09
N ARG A 2 -12.54 -6.85 -0.86
CA ARG A 2 -11.70 -5.88 -1.55
C ARG A 2 -10.42 -5.81 -0.72
N TRP A 3 -9.32 -6.35 -1.24
CA TRP A 3 -8.02 -6.22 -0.61
C TRP A 3 -7.77 -4.73 -0.36
N ASP A 4 -7.51 -4.33 0.88
CA ASP A 4 -7.33 -2.92 1.22
C ASP A 4 -5.90 -2.48 0.87
N TYR A 5 -5.61 -2.47 -0.44
CA TYR A 5 -4.32 -2.06 -0.98
C TYR A 5 -3.93 -0.65 -0.50
N GLY A 6 -4.92 0.22 -0.31
CA GLY A 6 -4.71 1.55 0.26
C GLY A 6 -4.23 1.50 1.70
N GLN A 7 -4.85 0.67 2.55
CA GLN A 7 -4.39 0.48 3.92
C GLN A 7 -3.00 -0.17 3.98
N ILE A 8 -2.73 -1.21 3.18
CA ILE A 8 -1.40 -1.85 3.14
C ILE A 8 -0.33 -0.84 2.72
N PHE A 9 -0.60 -0.06 1.68
CA PHE A 9 0.29 1.03 1.27
C PHE A 9 0.54 2.02 2.39
N LYS A 10 -0.51 2.45 3.11
CA LYS A 10 -0.41 3.37 4.26
C LYS A 10 0.51 2.83 5.34
N GLU A 11 0.38 1.54 5.66
CA GLU A 11 1.19 0.87 6.69
C GLU A 11 2.68 0.84 6.29
N ILE A 12 2.98 0.47 5.05
CA ILE A 12 4.35 0.47 4.51
C ILE A 12 4.93 1.88 4.46
N ARG A 13 4.18 2.86 3.96
CA ARG A 13 4.62 4.26 3.90
C ARG A 13 4.99 4.78 5.29
N LYS A 14 4.14 4.51 6.28
CA LYS A 14 4.38 4.91 7.68
C LYS A 14 5.56 4.17 8.30
N SER A 15 5.77 2.89 8.00
CA SER A 15 6.93 2.14 8.52
C SER A 15 8.25 2.67 7.96
N LYS A 16 8.24 3.23 6.74
CA LYS A 16 9.37 3.96 6.14
C LYS A 16 9.50 5.41 6.66
N GLY A 17 8.65 5.85 7.59
CA GLY A 17 8.70 7.20 8.17
C GLY A 17 8.24 8.33 7.23
N LEU A 18 7.61 7.99 6.11
CA LEU A 18 7.19 8.97 5.09
C LEU A 18 5.80 9.53 5.40
N THR A 19 5.61 10.82 5.20
CA THR A 19 4.29 11.48 5.24
C THR A 19 3.55 11.32 3.91
N GLN A 20 2.26 11.68 3.89
CA GLN A 20 1.51 11.73 2.62
C GLN A 20 2.08 12.81 1.68
N GLN A 21 2.62 13.90 2.22
CA GLN A 21 3.18 14.98 1.41
C GLN A 21 4.45 14.52 0.68
N ASP A 22 5.27 13.70 1.34
CA ASP A 22 6.52 13.17 0.77
C ASP A 22 6.28 12.30 -0.46
N VAL A 23 5.19 11.52 -0.47
CA VAL A 23 4.88 10.59 -1.57
C VAL A 23 3.89 11.14 -2.60
N CYS A 24 3.20 12.24 -2.32
CA CYS A 24 2.26 12.84 -3.24
C CYS A 24 2.95 13.65 -4.34
N GLY A 25 4.05 14.35 -3.98
CA GLY A 25 4.74 15.26 -4.87
C GLY A 25 3.79 16.27 -5.53
N GLN A 26 3.93 16.44 -6.86
CA GLN A 26 3.03 17.25 -7.69
C GLN A 26 2.03 16.40 -8.50
N VAL A 27 2.11 15.07 -8.42
CA VAL A 27 1.35 14.15 -9.28
C VAL A 27 0.00 13.80 -8.66
N ILE A 28 -0.01 13.59 -7.34
CA ILE A 28 -1.22 13.17 -6.63
C ILE A 28 -1.56 14.21 -5.56
N HIS A 29 -2.80 14.69 -5.57
CA HIS A 29 -3.30 15.51 -4.47
C HIS A 29 -3.35 14.71 -3.16
N ARG A 30 -2.92 15.31 -2.04
CA ARG A 30 -2.94 14.69 -0.71
C ARG A 30 -4.32 14.13 -0.31
N THR A 31 -5.39 14.80 -0.72
CA THR A 31 -6.78 14.35 -0.49
C THR A 31 -7.11 13.08 -1.24
N THR A 32 -6.60 12.91 -2.47
CA THR A 32 -6.71 11.68 -3.25
C THR A 32 -5.99 10.54 -2.55
N LEU A 33 -4.74 10.75 -2.10
CA LEU A 33 -4.01 9.74 -1.34
C LEU A 33 -4.73 9.39 -0.02
N THR A 34 -5.29 10.38 0.68
CA THR A 34 -6.11 10.13 1.87
C THR A 34 -7.30 9.24 1.56
N ASN A 35 -8.00 9.46 0.44
CA ASN A 35 -9.14 8.63 0.07
C ASN A 35 -8.71 7.21 -0.35
N ILE A 36 -7.56 7.07 -1.00
CA ILE A 36 -6.95 5.77 -1.31
C ILE A 36 -6.64 5.00 -0.03
N GLU A 37 -5.91 5.62 0.90
CA GLU A 37 -5.48 5.01 2.18
C GLU A 37 -6.62 4.68 3.16
N HIS A 38 -7.84 5.13 2.88
CA HIS A 38 -9.05 4.79 3.64
C HIS A 38 -10.02 3.93 2.81
N GLY A 39 -9.58 3.36 1.68
CA GLY A 39 -10.38 2.48 0.84
C GLY A 39 -11.57 3.15 0.13
N LYS A 40 -11.66 4.49 0.17
CA LYS A 40 -12.74 5.26 -0.48
C LYS A 40 -12.55 5.33 -1.99
N VAL A 41 -11.30 5.28 -2.46
CA VAL A 41 -10.93 5.35 -3.87
C VAL A 41 -9.96 4.21 -4.20
N ILE A 42 -10.18 3.52 -5.32
CA ILE A 42 -9.16 2.64 -5.90
C ILE A 42 -8.22 3.52 -6.73
N PRO A 43 -6.89 3.47 -6.52
CA PRO A 43 -5.96 4.17 -7.39
C PRO A 43 -6.01 3.58 -8.80
N SER A 44 -5.80 4.42 -9.82
CA SER A 44 -5.44 3.91 -11.14
C SER A 44 -4.12 3.14 -11.07
N PHE A 45 -3.85 2.31 -12.09
CA PHE A 45 -2.59 1.58 -12.17
C PHE A 45 -1.39 2.53 -12.13
N GLU A 46 -1.44 3.62 -12.91
CA GLU A 46 -0.39 4.65 -12.95
C GLU A 46 -0.15 5.29 -11.59
N ASN A 47 -1.22 5.68 -10.88
CA ASN A 47 -1.10 6.27 -9.55
C ASN A 47 -0.53 5.28 -8.54
N MET A 48 -0.90 4.00 -8.64
CA MET A 48 -0.35 2.97 -7.76
C MET A 48 1.14 2.78 -8.01
N VAL A 49 1.57 2.67 -9.27
CA VAL A 49 2.99 2.54 -9.63
C VAL A 49 3.78 3.75 -9.14
N PHE A 50 3.29 4.97 -9.41
CA PHE A 50 3.91 6.20 -8.94
C PHE A 50 4.09 6.20 -7.41
N LEU A 51 3.05 5.85 -6.65
CA LEU A 51 3.10 5.82 -5.19
C LEU A 51 4.10 4.78 -4.67
N LEU A 52 4.20 3.61 -5.33
CA LEU A 52 5.16 2.57 -4.98
C LEU A 52 6.61 2.99 -5.23
N GLU A 53 6.87 3.71 -6.33
CA GLU A 53 8.19 4.29 -6.61
C GLU A 53 8.61 5.29 -5.53
N GLN A 54 7.68 6.11 -5.01
CA GLN A 54 8.00 7.09 -3.96
C GLN A 54 8.40 6.45 -2.62
N ILE A 55 8.00 5.19 -2.41
CA ILE A 55 8.37 4.44 -1.22
C ILE A 55 9.46 3.41 -1.52
N ASP A 56 10.15 3.47 -2.67
CA ASP A 56 11.17 2.50 -3.08
C ASP A 56 10.67 1.05 -2.93
N MET A 57 9.58 0.74 -3.65
CA MET A 57 8.96 -0.57 -3.66
C MET A 57 8.51 -0.92 -5.08
N SER A 58 8.81 -2.14 -5.52
CA SER A 58 8.29 -2.64 -6.80
C SER A 58 6.85 -3.13 -6.66
N LEU A 59 6.11 -3.15 -7.78
CA LEU A 59 4.78 -3.76 -7.83
C LEU A 59 4.80 -5.25 -7.45
N ALA A 60 5.89 -5.97 -7.75
CA ALA A 60 6.04 -7.37 -7.40
C ALA A 60 6.14 -7.59 -5.89
N GLU A 61 6.95 -6.79 -5.19
CA GLU A 61 7.06 -6.84 -3.73
C GLU A 61 5.75 -6.45 -3.06
N PHE A 62 5.10 -5.39 -3.55
CA PHE A 62 3.81 -4.97 -3.02
C PHE A 62 2.76 -6.07 -3.16
N LYS A 63 2.69 -6.72 -4.34
CA LYS A 63 1.80 -7.87 -4.58
C LYS A 63 2.15 -9.05 -3.69
N TYR A 64 3.43 -9.34 -3.48
CA TYR A 64 3.86 -10.39 -2.56
C TYR A 64 3.35 -10.12 -1.14
N ILE A 65 3.53 -8.91 -0.61
CA ILE A 65 3.01 -8.50 0.71
C ILE A 65 1.48 -8.64 0.75
N CYS A 66 0.80 -8.19 -0.31
CA CYS A 66 -0.66 -8.29 -0.38
C CYS A 66 -1.13 -9.74 -0.40
N ASN A 67 -0.44 -10.65 -1.09
CA ASN A 67 -0.79 -12.07 -1.18
C ASN A 67 -0.37 -12.88 0.08
N GLU A 68 0.71 -12.48 0.75
CA GLU A 68 1.30 -13.18 1.91
C GLU A 68 0.80 -12.67 3.25
N TYR A 69 0.15 -11.51 3.33
CA TYR A 69 -0.57 -11.08 4.55
C TYR A 69 -1.89 -11.85 4.74
N HIS A 70 -1.84 -13.16 4.53
CA HIS A 70 -2.56 -14.09 5.37
C HIS A 70 -1.68 -14.31 6.60
N PRO A 71 -2.07 -13.92 7.83
CA PRO A 71 -1.62 -14.64 9.01
C PRO A 71 -2.07 -16.07 8.78
N SER A 72 -1.16 -16.87 8.25
CA SER A 72 -1.47 -18.21 7.85
C SER A 72 -1.91 -18.92 9.12
N LYS A 73 -3.08 -19.55 9.06
CA LYS A 73 -3.42 -20.70 9.91
C LYS A 73 -2.45 -21.88 9.67
N ARG A 74 -1.21 -21.63 9.22
CA ARG A 74 -0.11 -22.57 9.03
C ARG A 74 1.03 -22.28 10.01
N ARG A 75 0.70 -21.82 11.22
CA ARG A 75 1.56 -21.99 12.41
C ARG A 75 1.00 -23.01 13.41
N ASP A 76 0.00 -23.82 13.01
CA ASP A 76 -0.58 -24.89 13.85
C ASP A 76 -0.06 -26.29 13.49
N ILE A 77 1.10 -26.42 12.83
CA ILE A 77 1.78 -27.72 12.69
C ILE A 77 3.15 -27.64 13.37
N ILE A 78 3.11 -27.44 14.69
CA ILE A 78 4.04 -28.08 15.62
C ILE A 78 3.22 -28.46 16.86
N VAL A 79 2.49 -29.58 16.78
CA VAL A 79 2.21 -30.50 17.90
C VAL A 79 2.28 -31.91 17.35
#